data_AF-A0A9Q8V4C7-F1
#
_entry.id   AF-A0A9Q8V4C7-F1
#
_cell.length_a   1.000
_cell.length_b   1.000
_cell.length_c   1.000
_cell.angle_alpha   90.00
_cell.angle_beta   90.00
_cell.angle_gamma   90.00
#
_symmetry.space_group_name_H-M   'P 1'
#
loop_
_entity.id
_entity.type
_entity.pdbx_description
1 polymer ?
#
loop_
_entity_poly.entity_id
_entity_poly.type
_entity_poly.pdbx_seq_one_letter_code
_entity_poly.pdbx_strand_id
1 'polypeptide(L)'
;MAESNTKNIDSDMTSHIERIYDDVVMYCSNRKTFDSELICKVFELDEYTCSELITTMVINGVVGDISDDGVYKVSDKYVHNDFLAINNASKYTGTQIKYNKKESNGAGKYFALLALIVFLVSVYFLFRSPVSLLLLIPLSLMVAALSDKVGAIASSIGVIVICVFSLIFVNSSTPIFGEKYEARIKAEDYKDRIRKEAIEEMNQISFGEKRLKNSLKDPSSADIRNSKLGKSGVVCGQVNAKNSFGAYTGYKNFVQIGTTSLIDDGTKDFANEWNNLCN
;
A
#
# COMPACT_ATOMS: atom_id res chain seq x y z
N MET A 1 9.50 42.21 3.10
CA MET A 1 10.87 41.95 3.61
C MET A 1 10.99 40.59 4.32
N ALA A 2 9.95 40.08 5.00
CA ALA A 2 9.94 38.73 5.58
C ALA A 2 9.99 37.60 4.52
N GLU A 3 9.22 37.71 3.44
CA GLU A 3 9.14 36.69 2.36
C GLU A 3 10.46 36.41 1.62
N SER A 4 11.34 37.42 1.53
CA SER A 4 12.66 37.28 0.89
C SER A 4 13.67 36.58 1.79
N ASN A 5 13.50 36.67 3.12
CA ASN A 5 14.42 36.08 4.08
C ASN A 5 14.13 34.59 4.26
N THR A 6 12.85 34.19 4.28
CA THR A 6 12.42 32.79 4.37
C THR A 6 12.84 31.97 3.14
N LYS A 7 12.78 32.55 1.93
CA LYS A 7 13.23 31.87 0.69
C LYS A 7 14.73 31.61 0.64
N ASN A 8 15.55 32.50 1.21
CA ASN A 8 17.00 32.30 1.26
C ASN A 8 17.39 31.21 2.27
N ILE A 9 16.68 31.13 3.40
CA ILE A 9 16.89 30.10 4.42
C ILE A 9 16.49 28.71 3.87
N ASP A 10 15.35 28.62 3.18
CA ASP A 10 14.86 27.38 2.58
C ASP A 10 15.78 26.84 1.46
N SER A 11 16.33 27.74 0.64
CA SER A 11 17.30 27.40 -0.41
C SER A 11 18.64 26.91 0.14
N ASP A 12 19.13 27.50 1.23
CA ASP A 12 20.41 27.11 1.84
C ASP A 12 20.29 25.75 2.55
N MET A 13 19.17 25.53 3.24
CA MET A 13 18.83 24.23 3.85
C MET A 13 18.73 23.13 2.80
N THR A 14 17.98 23.36 1.71
CA THR A 14 17.82 22.37 0.63
C THR A 14 19.18 22.00 0.02
N SER A 15 20.04 22.99 -0.23
CA SER A 15 21.41 22.80 -0.72
C SER A 15 22.31 22.05 0.26
N HIS A 16 22.11 22.24 1.57
CA HIS A 16 22.81 21.46 2.58
C HIS A 16 22.37 19.98 2.54
N ILE A 17 21.07 19.72 2.54
CA ILE A 17 20.50 18.36 2.47
C ILE A 17 21.00 17.64 1.22
N GLU A 18 20.94 18.26 0.04
CA GLU A 18 21.41 17.66 -1.22
C GLU A 18 22.87 17.22 -1.17
N ARG A 19 23.74 17.94 -0.45
CA ARG A 19 25.18 17.63 -0.36
C ARG A 19 25.48 16.43 0.52
N ILE A 20 24.66 16.19 1.54
CA ILE A 20 24.90 15.14 2.55
C ILE A 20 24.00 13.92 2.37
N TYR A 21 22.98 14.01 1.51
CA TYR A 21 21.91 13.03 1.39
C TYR A 21 22.43 11.61 1.12
N ASP A 22 23.34 11.46 0.16
CA ASP A 22 23.86 10.15 -0.24
C ASP A 22 24.67 9.49 0.89
N ASP A 23 25.48 10.27 1.60
CA ASP A 23 26.27 9.79 2.73
C ASP A 23 25.39 9.35 3.90
N VAL A 24 24.32 10.12 4.19
CA VAL A 24 23.33 9.77 5.22
C VAL A 24 22.60 8.48 4.85
N VAL A 25 22.15 8.35 3.60
CA VAL A 25 21.43 7.17 3.14
C VAL A 25 22.32 5.92 3.18
N MET A 26 23.59 6.03 2.77
CA MET A 26 24.55 4.93 2.89
C MET A 26 24.79 4.53 4.34
N TYR A 27 24.97 5.50 5.22
CA TYR A 27 25.17 5.28 6.66
C TYR A 27 23.99 4.52 7.28
N CYS A 28 22.76 4.96 6.99
CA CYS A 28 21.55 4.35 7.50
C CYS A 28 21.32 2.95 6.92
N SER A 29 21.55 2.79 5.61
CA SER A 29 21.37 1.50 4.92
C SER A 29 22.27 0.40 5.46
N ASN A 30 23.50 0.75 5.88
CA ASN A 30 24.43 -0.20 6.49
C ASN A 30 23.98 -0.65 7.89
N ARG A 31 23.31 0.23 8.64
CA ARG A 31 22.84 -0.04 10.01
C ARG A 31 21.46 -0.68 10.08
N LYS A 32 20.65 -0.59 9.03
CA LYS A 32 19.25 -1.09 8.91
C LYS A 32 18.24 -0.40 9.84
N THR A 33 18.65 0.07 11.00
CA THR A 33 17.83 0.82 11.95
C THR A 33 18.60 2.02 12.50
N PHE A 34 17.91 3.13 12.73
CA PHE A 34 18.51 4.36 13.27
C PHE A 34 17.47 5.20 14.02
N ASP A 35 17.92 6.04 14.93
CA ASP A 35 17.11 7.07 15.59
C ASP A 35 17.47 8.46 15.02
N SER A 36 16.57 9.44 15.19
CA SER A 36 16.78 10.79 14.69
C SER A 36 17.95 11.49 15.39
N GLU A 37 18.06 11.36 16.71
CA GLU A 37 19.09 12.02 17.53
C GLU A 37 20.51 11.64 17.10
N LEU A 38 20.72 10.38 16.72
CA LEU A 38 21.95 9.82 16.21
C LEU A 38 22.33 10.40 14.85
N ILE A 39 21.38 10.54 13.92
CA ILE A 39 21.64 11.18 12.64
C ILE A 39 21.99 12.65 12.84
N CYS A 40 21.19 13.39 13.62
CA CYS A 40 21.43 14.82 13.83
C CYS A 40 22.81 15.05 14.45
N LYS A 41 23.24 14.18 15.38
CA LYS A 41 24.54 14.28 16.03
C LYS A 41 25.71 13.87 15.14
N VAL A 42 25.57 12.81 14.36
CA VAL A 42 26.65 12.29 13.49
C VAL A 42 26.95 13.23 12.34
N PHE A 43 25.92 13.88 11.78
CA PHE A 43 26.06 14.80 10.65
C PHE A 43 26.06 16.28 11.07
N GLU A 44 26.11 16.56 12.37
CA GLU A 44 26.14 17.92 12.95
C GLU A 44 25.00 18.82 12.42
N LEU A 45 23.79 18.25 12.33
CA LEU A 45 22.61 18.93 11.80
C LEU A 45 21.80 19.57 12.92
N ASP A 46 21.23 20.74 12.64
CA ASP A 46 20.20 21.33 13.50
C ASP A 46 18.90 20.49 13.44
N GLU A 47 18.07 20.64 14.47
CA GLU A 47 16.85 19.86 14.65
C GLU A 47 15.88 19.98 13.46
N TYR A 48 15.81 21.16 12.84
CA TYR A 48 14.92 21.43 11.72
C TYR A 48 15.43 20.77 10.42
N THR A 49 16.70 20.99 10.06
CA THR A 49 17.34 20.34 8.90
C THR A 49 17.30 18.81 9.01
N CYS A 50 17.46 18.28 10.23
CA CYS A 50 17.40 16.85 10.49
C CYS A 50 15.98 16.27 10.27
N SER A 51 14.94 16.98 10.71
CA SER A 51 13.54 16.61 10.45
C SER A 51 13.22 16.60 8.96
N GLU A 52 13.70 17.61 8.22
CA GLU A 52 13.47 17.72 6.78
C GLU A 52 14.20 16.63 5.98
N LEU A 53 15.44 16.31 6.40
CA LEU A 53 16.23 15.21 5.84
C LEU A 53 15.52 13.86 6.02
N ILE A 54 14.99 13.57 7.21
CA ILE A 54 14.25 12.33 7.49
C ILE A 54 12.97 12.29 6.65
N THR A 55 12.24 13.40 6.55
CA THR A 55 11.04 13.50 5.71
C THR A 55 11.38 13.20 4.24
N THR A 56 12.50 13.73 3.74
CA THR A 56 13.01 13.45 2.40
C THR A 56 13.36 11.97 2.21
N MET A 57 13.95 11.32 3.22
CA MET A 57 14.23 9.89 3.22
C MET A 57 12.95 9.03 3.20
N VAL A 58 11.90 9.44 3.89
CA VAL A 58 10.58 8.78 3.85
C VAL A 58 9.95 8.91 2.45
N ILE A 59 9.93 10.12 1.89
CA ILE A 59 9.37 10.39 0.55
C ILE A 59 10.08 9.57 -0.53
N ASN A 60 11.41 9.48 -0.45
CA ASN A 60 12.22 8.71 -1.40
C ASN A 60 12.23 7.19 -1.12
N GLY A 61 11.45 6.73 -0.13
CA GLY A 61 11.26 5.30 0.17
C GLY A 61 12.45 4.61 0.85
N VAL A 62 13.39 5.39 1.41
CA VAL A 62 14.52 4.87 2.19
C VAL A 62 14.03 4.25 3.49
N VAL A 63 13.09 4.90 4.17
CA VAL A 63 12.46 4.44 5.41
C VAL A 63 11.24 3.60 5.08
N GLY A 64 11.18 2.36 5.58
CA GLY A 64 10.10 1.40 5.30
C GLY A 64 9.12 1.20 6.45
N ASP A 65 9.55 1.44 7.69
CA ASP A 65 8.71 1.32 8.88
C ASP A 65 9.22 2.25 9.99
N ILE A 66 8.32 2.68 10.87
CA ILE A 66 8.62 3.52 12.05
C ILE A 66 8.04 2.78 13.26
N SER A 67 8.93 2.34 14.15
CA SER A 67 8.53 1.65 15.37
C SER A 67 7.88 2.61 16.38
N ASP A 68 7.00 2.09 17.25
CA ASP A 68 6.30 2.87 18.29
C ASP A 68 7.24 3.54 19.31
N ASP A 69 8.51 3.14 19.33
CA ASP A 69 9.59 3.68 20.16
C ASP A 69 10.41 4.80 19.47
N GLY A 70 10.03 5.21 18.26
CA GLY A 70 10.68 6.29 17.50
C GLY A 70 11.91 5.87 16.71
N VAL A 71 12.15 4.56 16.56
CA VAL A 71 13.25 4.02 15.74
C VAL A 71 12.80 3.83 14.29
N TYR A 72 13.57 4.39 13.35
CA TYR A 72 13.35 4.25 11.91
C TYR A 72 14.00 2.98 11.37
N LYS A 73 13.28 2.25 10.53
CA LYS A 73 13.79 1.05 9.82
C LYS A 73 13.94 1.32 8.33
N VAL A 74 15.11 1.02 7.79
CA VAL A 74 15.38 1.12 6.34
C VAL A 74 14.60 0.04 5.60
N SER A 75 13.95 0.43 4.50
CA SER A 75 13.18 -0.46 3.64
C SER A 75 14.08 -1.51 2.98
N ASP A 76 13.74 -2.79 3.09
CA ASP A 76 14.46 -3.88 2.40
C ASP A 76 14.32 -3.81 0.87
N LYS A 77 13.39 -3.00 0.37
CA LYS A 77 13.15 -2.77 -1.06
C LYS A 77 13.95 -1.58 -1.60
N TYR A 78 14.59 -0.79 -0.73
CA TYR A 78 15.32 0.39 -1.15
C TYR A 78 16.72 0.01 -1.67
N VAL A 79 17.05 0.48 -2.87
CA VAL A 79 18.36 0.31 -3.51
C VAL A 79 18.88 1.69 -3.89
N HIS A 80 19.89 2.19 -3.16
CA HIS A 80 20.39 3.55 -3.34
C HIS A 80 20.96 3.81 -4.76
N ASN A 81 21.57 2.81 -5.39
CA ASN A 81 22.09 2.93 -6.76
C ASN A 81 20.98 3.20 -7.79
N ASP A 82 19.78 2.65 -7.59
CA ASP A 82 18.64 2.88 -8.48
C ASP A 82 18.14 4.32 -8.37
N PHE A 83 18.12 4.87 -7.15
CA PHE A 83 17.82 6.29 -6.90
C PHE A 83 18.82 7.22 -7.60
N LEU A 84 20.12 6.93 -7.50
CA LEU A 84 21.17 7.70 -8.20
C LEU A 84 21.03 7.61 -9.73
N ALA A 85 20.65 6.45 -10.27
CA ALA A 85 20.44 6.30 -11.70
C ALA A 85 19.26 7.14 -12.21
N ILE A 86 18.15 7.17 -11.46
CA ILE A 86 16.96 7.96 -11.79
C ILE A 86 17.24 9.46 -11.65
N ASN A 87 17.93 9.89 -10.59
CA ASN A 87 18.24 11.31 -10.35
C ASN A 87 19.27 11.85 -11.36
N ASN A 88 20.25 11.04 -11.75
CA ASN A 88 21.15 11.43 -12.83
C ASN A 88 20.40 11.55 -14.16
N ALA A 89 19.49 10.61 -14.47
CA ALA A 89 18.67 10.69 -15.68
C ALA A 89 17.78 11.95 -15.72
N SER A 90 17.19 12.36 -14.58
CA SER A 90 16.38 13.59 -14.48
C SER A 90 17.21 14.87 -14.64
N LYS A 91 18.44 14.89 -14.14
CA LYS A 91 19.39 16.01 -14.30
C LYS A 91 19.81 16.22 -15.77
N TYR A 92 19.93 15.15 -16.55
CA TYR A 92 20.16 15.24 -18.00
C TYR A 92 18.94 15.74 -18.78
N THR A 93 17.72 15.54 -18.28
CA THR A 93 16.51 16.14 -18.89
C THR A 93 16.31 17.63 -18.56
N GLY A 94 16.94 18.16 -17.50
CA GLY A 94 16.80 19.56 -17.05
C GLY A 94 17.84 20.55 -17.58
N THR A 95 19.00 20.09 -18.07
CA THR A 95 19.99 20.99 -18.68
C THR A 95 19.58 21.26 -20.14
N GLN A 96 19.12 22.47 -20.41
CA GLN A 96 18.76 22.98 -21.74
C GLN A 96 19.73 22.48 -22.82
N ILE A 97 19.27 21.51 -23.62
CA ILE A 97 19.94 21.15 -24.87
C ILE A 97 19.89 22.39 -25.75
N LYS A 98 21.03 23.07 -25.90
CA LYS A 98 21.25 23.96 -27.04
C LYS A 98 21.07 23.11 -28.29
N TYR A 99 19.92 23.26 -28.95
CA TYR A 99 19.62 22.63 -30.22
C TYR A 99 20.62 23.15 -31.27
N ASN A 100 21.71 22.43 -31.45
CA ASN A 100 22.38 22.42 -32.74
C ASN A 100 21.63 21.43 -33.62
N LYS A 101 20.93 21.95 -34.63
CA LYS A 101 20.27 21.16 -35.67
C LYS A 101 21.31 20.28 -36.35
N LYS A 102 21.42 19.02 -35.92
CA LYS A 102 22.17 17.99 -36.63
C LYS A 102 21.18 17.00 -37.21
N GLU A 103 21.23 16.90 -38.53
CA GLU A 103 20.39 16.06 -39.38
C GLU A 103 20.33 14.62 -38.86
N SER A 104 19.14 14.18 -38.44
CA SER A 104 18.88 12.88 -37.80
C SER A 104 18.30 11.92 -38.82
N ASN A 105 19.17 11.22 -39.56
CA ASN A 105 18.73 10.19 -40.51
C ASN A 105 18.66 8.78 -39.89
N GLY A 106 19.08 8.60 -38.62
CA GLY A 106 19.17 7.31 -37.94
C GLY A 106 18.13 7.07 -36.85
N ALA A 107 17.90 8.03 -35.95
CA ALA A 107 17.06 7.81 -34.76
C ALA A 107 15.56 7.71 -35.09
N GLY A 108 15.08 8.47 -36.09
CA GLY A 108 13.67 8.47 -36.48
C GLY A 108 13.14 7.11 -36.95
N LYS A 109 14.01 6.26 -37.51
CA LYS A 109 13.63 4.93 -38.01
C LYS A 109 13.24 3.97 -36.88
N TYR A 110 13.95 4.02 -35.75
CA TYR A 110 13.67 3.17 -34.59
C TYR A 110 12.37 3.57 -33.89
N PHE A 111 12.09 4.87 -33.77
CA PHE A 111 10.83 5.36 -33.20
C PHE A 111 9.62 5.01 -34.07
N ALA A 112 9.75 5.13 -35.39
CA ALA A 112 8.70 4.72 -36.32
C ALA A 112 8.42 3.21 -36.25
N LEU A 113 9.48 2.40 -36.13
CA LEU A 113 9.36 0.95 -35.98
C LEU A 113 8.68 0.55 -34.66
N LEU A 114 9.02 1.22 -33.56
CA LEU A 114 8.38 1.00 -32.26
C LEU A 114 6.90 1.40 -32.28
N ALA A 115 6.58 2.55 -32.86
CA ALA A 115 5.18 2.99 -33.01
C ALA A 115 4.35 2.01 -33.85
N LEU A 116 4.95 1.42 -34.89
CA LEU A 116 4.31 0.39 -35.71
C LEU A 116 4.06 -0.89 -34.91
N ILE A 117 5.01 -1.35 -34.10
CA ILE A 117 4.82 -2.53 -33.23
C ILE A 117 3.70 -2.28 -32.23
N VAL A 118 3.70 -1.14 -31.55
CA VAL A 118 2.66 -0.76 -30.57
C VAL A 118 1.29 -0.73 -31.26
N PHE A 119 1.21 -0.13 -32.45
CA PHE A 119 -0.03 -0.09 -33.23
C PHE A 119 -0.54 -1.48 -33.59
N LEU A 120 0.33 -2.39 -34.06
CA LEU A 120 -0.07 -3.77 -34.40
C LEU A 120 -0.56 -4.55 -33.18
N VAL A 121 0.12 -4.39 -32.03
CA VAL A 121 -0.31 -4.99 -30.76
C VAL A 121 -1.66 -4.44 -30.33
N SER A 122 -1.86 -3.12 -30.42
CA SER A 122 -3.15 -2.50 -30.14
C SER A 122 -4.25 -3.02 -31.06
N VAL A 123 -4.03 -3.10 -32.38
CA VAL A 123 -5.00 -3.65 -33.34
C VAL A 123 -5.35 -5.09 -33.01
N TYR A 124 -4.38 -5.92 -32.61
CA TYR A 124 -4.63 -7.31 -32.19
C TYR A 124 -5.58 -7.39 -30.99
N PHE A 125 -5.34 -6.59 -29.94
CA PHE A 125 -6.23 -6.56 -28.77
C PHE A 125 -7.60 -5.92 -29.08
N LEU A 126 -7.64 -4.93 -29.97
CA LEU A 126 -8.86 -4.20 -30.33
C LEU A 126 -9.73 -4.94 -31.36
N PHE A 127 -9.22 -5.95 -32.05
CA PHE A 127 -10.01 -6.80 -32.95
C PHE A 127 -11.21 -7.46 -32.26
N ARG A 128 -11.17 -7.59 -30.93
CA ARG A 128 -12.28 -8.08 -30.10
C ARG A 128 -13.48 -7.12 -30.06
N SER A 129 -13.30 -5.82 -30.34
CA SER A 129 -14.38 -4.83 -30.39
C SER A 129 -14.30 -3.99 -31.68
N PRO A 130 -15.13 -4.28 -32.71
CA PRO A 130 -14.99 -3.65 -34.03
C PRO A 130 -15.18 -2.12 -34.01
N VAL A 131 -15.91 -1.58 -33.03
CA VAL A 131 -16.14 -0.15 -32.85
C VAL A 131 -14.85 0.62 -32.51
N SER A 132 -13.95 0.03 -31.72
CA SER A 132 -12.72 0.70 -31.30
C SER A 132 -11.67 0.75 -32.44
N LEU A 133 -11.69 -0.25 -33.31
CA LEU A 133 -10.84 -0.35 -34.49
C LEU A 133 -11.19 0.72 -35.53
N LEU A 134 -12.48 1.07 -35.68
CA LEU A 134 -12.95 2.16 -36.54
C LEU A 134 -12.48 3.55 -36.09
N LEU A 135 -12.13 3.73 -34.81
CA LEU A 135 -11.62 5.01 -34.28
C LEU A 135 -10.08 5.05 -34.23
N LEU A 136 -9.45 3.92 -33.89
CA LEU A 136 -7.98 3.84 -33.77
C LEU A 136 -7.27 4.03 -35.12
N ILE A 137 -7.74 3.35 -36.18
CA ILE A 137 -7.05 3.35 -37.48
C ILE A 137 -7.06 4.74 -38.13
N PRO A 138 -8.19 5.47 -38.24
CA PRO A 138 -8.19 6.80 -38.85
C PRO A 138 -7.40 7.81 -38.04
N LEU A 139 -7.47 7.77 -36.70
CA LEU A 139 -6.79 8.73 -35.84
C LEU A 139 -5.27 8.55 -35.84
N SER A 140 -4.80 7.30 -35.85
CA SER A 140 -3.36 6.98 -35.97
C SER A 140 -2.81 7.36 -37.35
N LEU A 141 -3.54 7.08 -38.44
CA LEU A 141 -3.16 7.49 -39.79
C LEU A 141 -3.14 9.02 -39.95
N MET A 142 -4.08 9.73 -39.33
CA MET A 142 -4.12 11.19 -39.36
C MET A 142 -2.88 11.80 -38.68
N VAL A 143 -2.45 11.26 -37.53
CA VAL A 143 -1.24 11.71 -36.83
C VAL A 143 0.03 11.34 -37.60
N ALA A 144 0.06 10.17 -38.23
CA ALA A 144 1.17 9.77 -39.09
C ALA A 144 1.29 10.68 -40.34
N ALA A 145 0.18 11.08 -40.96
CA ALA A 145 0.18 11.99 -42.11
C ALA A 145 0.65 13.43 -41.78
N LEU A 146 0.63 13.82 -40.49
CA LEU A 146 1.18 15.10 -40.02
C LEU A 146 2.70 15.05 -39.78
N SER A 147 3.37 13.92 -40.08
CA SER A 147 4.82 13.75 -39.93
C SER A 147 5.63 14.83 -40.64
N ASP A 148 5.16 15.29 -41.80
CA ASP A 148 5.90 16.25 -42.63
C ASP A 148 5.91 17.66 -42.02
N LYS A 149 4.95 17.98 -41.15
CA LYS A 149 4.84 19.28 -40.48
C LYS A 149 5.46 19.29 -39.08
N VAL A 150 5.30 18.20 -38.34
CA VAL A 150 5.65 18.13 -36.90
C VAL A 150 6.95 17.34 -36.66
N GLY A 151 7.42 16.59 -37.66
CA GLY A 151 8.59 15.73 -37.58
C GLY A 151 8.25 14.31 -37.14
N ALA A 152 9.03 13.34 -37.66
CA ALA A 152 8.78 11.90 -37.49
C ALA A 152 8.70 11.44 -36.03
N ILE A 153 9.54 12.01 -35.15
CA ILE A 153 9.60 11.62 -33.74
C ILE A 153 8.30 12.03 -33.01
N ALA A 154 7.84 13.28 -33.20
CA ALA A 154 6.63 13.78 -32.57
C ALA A 154 5.37 13.04 -33.05
N SER A 155 5.29 12.74 -34.35
CA SER A 155 4.19 11.92 -34.90
C SER A 155 4.17 10.49 -34.32
N SER A 156 5.34 9.87 -34.12
CA SER A 156 5.45 8.52 -33.56
C SER A 156 4.97 8.47 -32.11
N ILE A 157 5.32 9.47 -31.30
CA ILE A 157 4.83 9.60 -29.90
C ILE A 157 3.31 9.77 -29.88
N GLY A 158 2.76 10.59 -30.77
CA GLY A 158 1.31 10.78 -30.88
C GLY A 158 0.55 9.48 -31.16
N VAL A 159 1.07 8.64 -32.07
CA VAL A 159 0.48 7.31 -32.36
C VAL A 159 0.48 6.42 -31.12
N ILE A 160 1.58 6.39 -30.35
CA ILE A 160 1.68 5.60 -29.12
C ILE A 160 0.65 6.06 -28.08
N VAL A 161 0.53 7.38 -27.86
CA VAL A 161 -0.45 7.94 -26.92
C VAL A 161 -1.89 7.57 -27.32
N ILE A 162 -2.22 7.66 -28.61
CA ILE A 162 -3.53 7.27 -29.13
C ILE A 162 -3.78 5.77 -28.91
N CYS A 163 -2.77 4.92 -29.15
CA CYS A 163 -2.85 3.48 -28.93
C CYS A 163 -3.11 3.13 -27.45
N VAL A 164 -2.37 3.76 -26.53
CA VAL A 164 -2.54 3.56 -25.08
C VAL A 164 -3.92 4.03 -24.61
N PHE A 165 -4.36 5.22 -25.03
CA PHE A 165 -5.68 5.75 -24.69
C PHE A 165 -6.81 4.83 -25.19
N SER A 166 -6.68 4.32 -26.41
CA SER A 166 -7.66 3.40 -27.01
C SER A 166 -7.71 2.07 -26.25
N LEU A 167 -6.56 1.54 -25.80
CA LEU A 167 -6.50 0.34 -24.97
C LEU A 167 -7.17 0.55 -23.61
N ILE A 168 -6.99 1.71 -22.96
CA ILE A 168 -7.65 2.04 -21.70
C ILE A 168 -9.17 2.11 -21.88
N PHE A 169 -9.63 2.79 -22.95
CA PHE A 169 -11.06 2.91 -23.25
C PHE A 169 -11.70 1.54 -23.50
N VAL A 170 -11.03 0.67 -24.25
CA VAL A 170 -11.53 -0.69 -24.53
C VAL A 170 -11.48 -1.58 -23.29
N ASN A 171 -10.45 -1.48 -22.46
CA ASN A 171 -10.38 -2.23 -21.20
C ASN A 171 -11.54 -1.89 -20.26
N SER A 172 -12.05 -0.64 -20.31
CA SER A 172 -13.23 -0.21 -19.56
C SER A 172 -14.53 -0.85 -20.07
N SER A 173 -14.66 -1.05 -21.39
CA SER A 173 -15.89 -1.61 -21.99
C SER A 173 -15.89 -3.14 -22.08
N THR A 174 -14.73 -3.74 -22.35
CA THR A 174 -14.53 -5.19 -22.44
C THR A 174 -13.19 -5.55 -21.80
N PRO A 175 -13.18 -6.23 -20.65
CA PRO A 175 -11.94 -6.56 -19.95
C PRO A 175 -11.00 -7.36 -20.85
N ILE A 176 -9.75 -6.89 -20.99
CA ILE A 176 -8.77 -7.48 -21.91
C ILE A 176 -8.46 -8.95 -21.55
N PHE A 177 -8.43 -9.27 -20.25
CA PHE A 177 -8.15 -10.62 -19.73
C PHE A 177 -9.37 -11.56 -19.70
N GLY A 178 -10.54 -11.08 -20.15
CA GLY A 178 -11.78 -11.84 -20.27
C GLY A 178 -12.50 -12.12 -18.94
N GLU A 179 -13.78 -12.51 -19.04
CA GLU A 179 -14.69 -12.73 -17.89
C GLU A 179 -14.20 -13.82 -16.92
N LYS A 180 -13.53 -14.86 -17.43
CA LYS A 180 -12.98 -15.94 -16.60
C LYS A 180 -11.87 -15.47 -15.65
N TYR A 181 -11.08 -14.48 -16.05
CA TYR A 181 -10.05 -13.92 -15.19
C TYR A 181 -10.67 -13.13 -14.04
N GLU A 182 -11.64 -12.26 -14.35
CA GLU A 182 -12.36 -11.46 -13.35
C GLU A 182 -13.10 -12.35 -12.34
N ALA A 183 -13.76 -13.42 -12.81
CA ALA A 183 -14.41 -14.38 -11.93
C ALA A 183 -13.44 -15.07 -10.96
N ARG A 184 -12.20 -15.35 -11.38
CA ARG A 184 -11.16 -15.91 -10.50
C ARG A 184 -10.71 -14.91 -9.44
N ILE A 185 -10.45 -13.67 -9.83
CA ILE A 185 -10.08 -12.60 -8.89
C ILE A 185 -11.19 -12.39 -7.86
N LYS A 186 -12.46 -12.30 -8.31
CA LYS A 186 -13.61 -12.19 -7.40
C LYS A 186 -13.75 -13.39 -6.46
N ALA A 187 -13.49 -14.60 -6.94
CA ALA A 187 -13.55 -15.81 -6.11
C ALA A 187 -12.42 -15.86 -5.07
N GLU A 188 -11.23 -15.40 -5.44
CA GLU A 188 -10.08 -15.28 -4.53
C GLU A 188 -10.33 -14.19 -3.47
N ASP A 189 -10.78 -13.00 -3.90
CA ASP A 189 -11.19 -11.92 -3.00
C ASP A 189 -12.29 -12.36 -2.04
N TYR A 190 -13.28 -13.13 -2.52
CA TYR A 190 -14.33 -13.70 -1.68
C TYR A 190 -13.75 -14.64 -0.62
N LYS A 191 -12.85 -15.55 -1.02
CA LYS A 191 -12.16 -16.46 -0.06
C LYS A 191 -11.34 -15.68 0.96
N ASP A 192 -10.65 -14.64 0.55
CA ASP A 192 -9.85 -13.80 1.44
C ASP A 192 -10.72 -13.01 2.41
N ARG A 193 -11.88 -12.52 1.98
CA ARG A 193 -12.86 -11.87 2.87
C ARG A 193 -13.39 -12.85 3.91
N ILE A 194 -13.82 -14.04 3.49
CA ILE A 194 -14.29 -15.10 4.41
C ILE A 194 -13.19 -15.51 5.38
N ARG A 195 -11.95 -15.65 4.90
CA ARG A 195 -10.80 -15.95 5.76
C ARG A 195 -10.56 -14.85 6.79
N LYS A 196 -10.61 -13.58 6.38
CA LYS A 196 -10.43 -12.43 7.27
C LYS A 196 -11.56 -12.34 8.31
N GLU A 197 -12.80 -12.54 7.89
CA GLU A 197 -13.97 -12.59 8.77
C GLU A 197 -13.83 -13.72 9.80
N ALA A 198 -13.50 -14.94 9.38
CA ALA A 198 -13.27 -16.06 10.30
C ALA A 198 -12.12 -15.83 11.28
N ILE A 199 -11.03 -15.18 10.84
CA ILE A 199 -9.91 -14.80 11.73
C ILE A 199 -10.35 -13.75 12.74
N GLU A 200 -11.12 -12.75 12.29
CA GLU A 200 -11.64 -11.70 13.16
C GLU A 200 -12.61 -12.26 14.21
N GLU A 201 -13.52 -13.15 13.81
CA GLU A 201 -14.42 -13.85 14.73
C GLU A 201 -13.63 -14.65 15.78
N MET A 202 -12.63 -15.41 15.34
CA MET A 202 -11.75 -16.18 16.21
C MET A 202 -10.96 -15.28 17.18
N ASN A 203 -10.47 -14.14 16.71
CA ASN A 203 -9.79 -13.16 17.54
C ASN A 203 -10.72 -12.63 18.63
N GLN A 204 -11.94 -12.23 18.27
CA GLN A 204 -12.92 -11.73 19.24
C GLN A 204 -13.28 -12.77 20.29
N ILE A 205 -13.51 -14.02 19.87
CA ILE A 205 -13.74 -15.14 20.79
C ILE A 205 -12.55 -15.31 21.73
N SER A 206 -11.33 -15.38 21.21
CA SER A 206 -10.09 -15.54 22.00
C SER A 206 -9.89 -14.41 23.01
N PHE A 207 -10.13 -13.16 22.61
CA PHE A 207 -10.09 -12.01 23.52
C PHE A 207 -11.17 -12.10 24.60
N GLY A 208 -12.39 -12.51 24.23
CA GLY A 208 -13.47 -12.71 25.18
C GLY A 208 -13.16 -13.80 26.21
N GLU A 209 -12.65 -14.94 25.76
CA GLU A 209 -12.20 -16.05 26.63
C GLU A 209 -11.09 -15.61 27.58
N LYS A 210 -10.12 -14.83 27.09
CA LYS A 210 -9.04 -14.29 27.93
C LYS A 210 -9.59 -13.37 29.02
N ARG A 211 -10.56 -12.51 28.71
CA ARG A 211 -11.20 -11.63 29.69
C ARG A 211 -12.00 -12.42 30.72
N LEU A 212 -12.76 -13.43 30.28
CA LEU A 212 -13.44 -14.36 31.18
C LEU A 212 -12.43 -15.04 32.11
N LYS A 213 -11.33 -15.58 31.60
CA LYS A 213 -10.29 -16.23 32.42
C LYS A 213 -9.79 -15.28 33.52
N ASN A 214 -9.51 -14.03 33.16
CA ASN A 214 -9.04 -13.02 34.12
C ASN A 214 -10.10 -12.65 35.19
N SER A 215 -11.39 -12.87 34.93
CA SER A 215 -12.44 -12.60 35.92
C SER A 215 -12.65 -13.75 36.92
N LEU A 216 -12.10 -14.94 36.63
CA LEU A 216 -12.24 -16.14 37.48
C LEU A 216 -11.29 -16.11 38.69
N LYS A 217 -11.64 -16.87 39.73
CA LYS A 217 -10.81 -17.01 40.94
C LYS A 217 -9.50 -17.74 40.68
N ASP A 218 -9.53 -18.76 39.82
CA ASP A 218 -8.35 -19.47 39.34
C ASP A 218 -8.38 -19.49 37.79
N PRO A 219 -7.78 -18.47 37.13
CA PRO A 219 -7.74 -18.36 35.68
C PRO A 219 -7.09 -19.57 34.99
N SER A 220 -6.12 -20.21 35.65
CA SER A 220 -5.35 -21.32 35.10
C SER A 220 -6.15 -22.63 35.07
N SER A 221 -7.16 -22.76 35.94
CA SER A 221 -8.04 -23.92 36.01
C SER A 221 -9.16 -23.94 34.96
N ALA A 222 -9.35 -22.82 34.25
CA ALA A 222 -10.51 -22.59 33.42
C ALA A 222 -10.46 -23.38 32.11
N ASP A 223 -11.42 -24.29 31.95
CA ASP A 223 -11.65 -25.04 30.73
C ASP A 223 -12.88 -24.49 30.02
N ILE A 224 -12.70 -24.03 28.77
CA ILE A 224 -13.71 -23.33 27.97
C ILE A 224 -14.05 -24.15 26.74
N ARG A 225 -15.33 -24.24 26.39
CA ARG A 225 -15.81 -24.94 25.20
C ARG A 225 -17.06 -24.29 24.60
N ASN A 226 -17.36 -24.64 23.35
CA ASN A 226 -18.53 -24.17 22.60
C ASN A 226 -18.61 -22.63 22.53
N SER A 227 -17.47 -21.97 22.46
CA SER A 227 -17.40 -20.51 22.34
C SER A 227 -17.87 -20.05 20.97
N LYS A 228 -18.68 -19.00 20.95
CA LYS A 228 -19.24 -18.40 19.74
C LYS A 228 -19.47 -16.91 19.95
N LEU A 229 -19.57 -16.19 18.83
CA LEU A 229 -20.07 -14.82 18.84
C LEU A 229 -21.61 -14.84 18.88
N GLY A 230 -22.15 -14.09 19.84
CA GLY A 230 -23.55 -13.72 19.94
C GLY A 230 -23.82 -12.36 19.28
N LYS A 231 -25.01 -11.82 19.54
CA LYS A 231 -25.42 -10.51 19.07
C LYS A 231 -24.50 -9.41 19.60
N SER A 232 -24.26 -8.38 18.79
CA SER A 232 -23.48 -7.21 19.17
C SER A 232 -22.03 -7.50 19.61
N GLY A 233 -21.41 -8.58 19.10
CA GLY A 233 -20.00 -8.91 19.38
C GLY A 233 -19.76 -9.51 20.77
N VAL A 234 -20.81 -10.01 21.43
CA VAL A 234 -20.73 -10.65 22.74
C VAL A 234 -20.17 -12.07 22.59
N VAL A 235 -19.23 -12.48 23.42
CA VAL A 235 -18.69 -13.85 23.38
C VAL A 235 -19.43 -14.73 24.37
N CYS A 236 -20.02 -15.82 23.88
CA CYS A 236 -20.80 -16.76 24.67
C CYS A 236 -20.19 -18.15 24.59
N GLY A 237 -20.34 -18.96 25.63
CA GLY A 237 -19.87 -20.34 25.63
C GLY A 237 -20.10 -21.03 26.96
N GLN A 238 -19.32 -22.08 27.22
CA GLN A 238 -19.35 -22.81 28.49
C GLN A 238 -17.98 -22.81 29.14
N VAL A 239 -17.95 -22.61 30.46
CA VAL A 239 -16.72 -22.61 31.25
C VAL A 239 -16.87 -23.52 32.47
N ASN A 240 -15.83 -24.28 32.76
CA ASN A 240 -15.68 -25.02 34.02
C ASN A 240 -14.38 -24.55 34.70
N ALA A 241 -14.49 -24.01 35.91
CA ALA A 241 -13.36 -23.47 36.66
C ALA A 241 -13.52 -23.73 38.16
N LYS A 242 -12.41 -23.66 38.89
CA LYS A 242 -12.41 -23.83 40.34
C LYS A 242 -13.04 -22.62 41.04
N ASN A 243 -13.88 -22.90 42.04
CA ASN A 243 -14.42 -21.89 42.93
C ASN A 243 -13.40 -21.47 44.02
N SER A 244 -13.80 -20.59 44.94
CA SER A 244 -12.95 -20.13 46.06
C SER A 244 -12.49 -21.25 47.01
N PHE A 245 -13.11 -22.43 46.97
CA PHE A 245 -12.74 -23.60 47.75
C PHE A 245 -11.86 -24.59 46.94
N GLY A 246 -11.45 -24.23 45.72
CA GLY A 246 -10.60 -25.06 44.86
C GLY A 246 -11.32 -26.20 44.13
N ALA A 247 -12.66 -26.27 44.22
CA ALA A 247 -13.46 -27.33 43.60
C ALA A 247 -14.10 -26.89 42.28
N TYR A 248 -14.20 -27.81 41.32
CA TYR A 248 -14.96 -27.61 40.08
C TYR A 248 -16.47 -27.75 40.34
N THR A 249 -17.26 -26.91 39.67
CA THR A 249 -18.74 -26.92 39.80
C THR A 249 -19.46 -27.41 38.54
N GLY A 250 -18.70 -27.90 37.55
CA GLY A 250 -19.20 -28.31 36.25
C GLY A 250 -19.22 -27.15 35.25
N TYR A 251 -19.55 -27.46 34.00
CA TYR A 251 -19.66 -26.44 32.96
C TYR A 251 -20.90 -25.58 33.18
N LYS A 252 -20.68 -24.28 33.18
CA LYS A 252 -21.71 -23.25 33.26
C LYS A 252 -21.65 -22.39 32.01
N ASN A 253 -22.80 -21.92 31.56
CA ASN A 253 -22.85 -20.97 30.46
C ASN A 253 -22.22 -19.64 30.90
N PHE A 254 -21.54 -18.94 29.99
CA PHE A 254 -21.01 -17.61 30.26
C PHE A 254 -21.34 -16.64 29.13
N VAL A 255 -21.36 -15.35 29.48
CA VAL A 255 -21.54 -14.22 28.56
C VAL A 255 -20.44 -13.19 28.86
N GLN A 256 -19.63 -12.85 27.86
CA GLN A 256 -18.58 -11.84 27.96
C GLN A 256 -18.93 -10.60 27.13
N ILE A 257 -19.17 -9.49 27.81
CA ILE A 257 -19.57 -8.21 27.20
C ILE A 257 -18.54 -7.16 27.60
N GLY A 258 -17.71 -6.70 26.65
CA GLY A 258 -16.66 -5.74 26.97
C GLY A 258 -15.75 -6.28 28.07
N THR A 259 -15.72 -5.62 29.23
CA THR A 259 -14.94 -6.01 30.43
C THR A 259 -15.73 -6.84 31.43
N THR A 260 -17.04 -7.02 31.24
CA THR A 260 -17.92 -7.73 32.17
C THR A 260 -18.09 -9.18 31.76
N SER A 261 -18.00 -10.08 32.74
CA SER A 261 -18.21 -11.52 32.57
C SER A 261 -19.37 -11.97 33.45
N LEU A 262 -20.39 -12.57 32.84
CA LEU A 262 -21.52 -13.18 33.52
C LEU A 262 -21.40 -14.70 33.42
N ILE A 263 -21.61 -15.42 34.52
CA ILE A 263 -21.56 -16.89 34.57
C ILE A 263 -22.89 -17.35 35.15
N ASP A 264 -23.44 -18.42 34.57
CA ASP A 264 -24.71 -19.00 34.97
C ASP A 264 -24.75 -19.34 36.46
N ASP A 265 -25.60 -18.61 37.18
CA ASP A 265 -25.89 -18.77 38.60
C ASP A 265 -27.25 -19.44 38.84
N GLY A 266 -27.95 -19.85 37.78
CA GLY A 266 -29.29 -20.43 37.82
C GLY A 266 -30.41 -19.41 38.00
N THR A 267 -30.12 -18.11 37.90
CA THR A 267 -31.15 -17.06 38.00
C THR A 267 -31.92 -16.88 36.69
N LYS A 268 -33.15 -16.35 36.79
CA LYS A 268 -33.96 -16.00 35.61
C LYS A 268 -33.32 -14.85 34.82
N ASP A 269 -32.59 -13.96 35.49
CA ASP A 269 -31.94 -12.81 34.85
C ASP A 269 -30.83 -13.26 33.90
N PHE A 270 -29.98 -14.20 34.34
CA PHE A 270 -28.98 -14.80 33.45
C PHE A 270 -29.62 -15.48 32.24
N ALA A 271 -30.70 -16.26 32.45
CA ALA A 271 -31.39 -16.94 31.35
C ALA A 271 -31.95 -15.95 30.31
N ASN A 272 -32.44 -14.79 30.74
CA ASN A 272 -32.91 -13.74 29.85
C ASN A 272 -31.77 -13.12 29.04
N GLU A 273 -30.64 -12.79 29.69
CA GLU A 273 -29.46 -12.25 29.00
C GLU A 273 -28.88 -13.23 28.00
N TRP A 274 -28.80 -14.52 28.36
CA TRP A 274 -28.37 -15.57 27.45
C TRP A 274 -29.25 -15.64 26.20
N ASN A 275 -30.58 -15.61 26.37
CA ASN A 275 -31.51 -15.65 25.24
C ASN A 275 -31.44 -14.40 24.36
N ASN A 276 -31.20 -13.24 24.97
CA ASN A 276 -31.11 -11.98 24.23
C ASN A 276 -29.81 -11.85 23.45
N LEU A 277 -28.68 -12.26 24.04
CA LEU A 277 -27.35 -12.02 23.50
C LEU A 277 -26.75 -13.22 22.79
N CYS A 278 -26.98 -14.45 23.26
CA CYS A 278 -26.28 -15.64 22.78
C CYS A 278 -27.11 -16.53 21.84
N ASN A 279 -28.43 -16.38 21.83
CA ASN A 279 -29.35 -17.11 20.94
C ASN A 279 -29.79 -16.29 19.74
#